data_AF-A0A354CLB0-F1
#
_entry.id   AF-A0A354CLB0-F1
#
_cell.length_a   1.000
_cell.length_b   1.000
_cell.length_c   1.000
_cell.angle_alpha   90.00
_cell.angle_beta   90.00
_cell.angle_gamma   90.00
#
_symmetry.space_group_name_H-M   'P 1'
#
loop_
_entity.id
_entity.type
_entity.pdbx_description
1 polymer ?
#
loop_
_entity_poly.entity_id
_entity_poly.type
_entity_poly.pdbx_seq_one_letter_code
_entity_poly.pdbx_strand_id
1 'polypeptide(L)'
;YTREDVAEINCHGGILVTRKILDAVIDAGARPAEPGEFTKRAFLNGRIDLTQAESVIDIINSQNEYALSSSVMQLRGKLSEEITRIREIILDNTAFIEAALDDPEHYALDGYGDKLAEDVDKCVDKLDSLLKTSDNGRILKDGIRTVILGKTNAGKSSLLNALAGEDRAIVTDIAGTTRD
;
A
#
# COMPACT_ATOMS: atom_id res chain seq x y z
N TYR A 1 -7.59 17.73 0.82
CA TYR A 1 -7.22 16.28 0.86
C TYR A 1 -8.18 15.46 1.72
N THR A 2 -8.34 15.79 3.01
CA THR A 2 -9.13 15.00 3.99
C THR A 2 -10.65 14.98 3.78
N ARG A 3 -11.20 15.78 2.87
CA ARG A 3 -12.65 16.14 2.76
C ARG A 3 -13.19 17.01 3.90
N GLU A 4 -12.33 17.48 4.77
CA GLU A 4 -12.64 18.55 5.75
C GLU A 4 -12.13 19.89 5.21
N ASP A 5 -12.44 20.97 5.92
CA ASP A 5 -11.82 22.27 5.68
C ASP A 5 -10.30 22.18 5.93
N VAL A 6 -9.52 22.57 4.92
CA VAL A 6 -8.06 22.49 4.95
C VAL A 6 -7.48 23.83 4.52
N ALA A 7 -6.52 24.33 5.29
CA ALA A 7 -5.68 25.45 4.93
C ALA A 7 -4.21 25.01 4.91
N GLU A 8 -3.46 25.43 3.90
CA GLU A 8 -2.03 25.13 3.74
C GLU A 8 -1.21 26.41 3.86
N ILE A 9 -0.29 26.47 4.83
CA ILE A 9 0.59 27.63 5.06
C ILE A 9 1.95 27.35 4.43
N ASN A 10 2.20 27.99 3.28
CA ASN A 10 3.48 27.93 2.59
C ASN A 10 4.39 29.07 3.07
N CYS A 11 5.59 28.74 3.56
CA CYS A 11 6.52 29.69 4.16
C CYS A 11 7.98 29.39 3.79
N HIS A 12 8.89 30.26 4.18
CA HIS A 12 10.33 30.05 4.00
C HIS A 12 10.79 28.84 4.83
N GLY A 13 11.50 27.90 4.21
CA GLY A 13 11.87 26.59 4.79
C GLY A 13 12.91 26.59 5.91
N GLY A 14 13.12 27.72 6.59
CA GLY A 14 14.01 27.78 7.74
C GLY A 14 13.37 27.12 8.97
N ILE A 15 14.10 26.23 9.65
CA ILE A 15 13.61 25.46 10.82
C ILE A 15 12.95 26.36 11.86
N LEU A 16 13.53 27.53 12.15
CA LEU A 16 12.99 28.48 13.12
C LEU A 16 11.64 29.06 12.69
N VAL A 17 11.50 29.39 11.41
CA VAL A 17 10.26 29.97 10.85
C VAL A 17 9.16 28.92 10.86
N THR A 18 9.43 27.71 10.37
CA THR A 18 8.47 26.61 10.35
C THR A 18 7.99 26.26 11.76
N ARG A 19 8.90 26.23 12.75
CA ARG A 19 8.54 25.97 14.14
C ARG A 19 7.64 27.05 14.72
N LYS A 20 7.96 28.33 14.51
CA LYS A 20 7.13 29.46 14.97
C LYS A 20 5.72 29.43 14.37
N ILE A 21 5.59 29.03 13.11
CA ILE A 21 4.29 28.89 12.46
C ILE A 21 3.52 27.72 13.07
N LEU A 22 4.16 26.56 13.28
CA LEU A 22 3.53 25.41 13.92
C LEU A 22 3.04 25.75 15.34
N ASP A 23 3.88 26.40 16.15
CA ASP A 23 3.53 26.83 17.50
C ASP A 23 2.33 27.79 17.48
N ALA A 24 2.32 28.78 16.58
CA ALA A 24 1.21 29.73 16.46
C ALA A 24 -0.12 29.07 16.08
N VAL A 25 -0.09 28.02 15.24
CA VAL A 25 -1.29 27.27 14.86
C VAL A 25 -1.80 26.41 16.03
N ILE A 26 -0.90 25.83 16.83
CA ILE A 26 -1.26 25.08 18.04
C ILE A 26 -1.84 26.01 19.12
N ASP A 27 -1.22 27.18 19.34
CA ASP A 27 -1.70 28.20 20.29
C ASP A 27 -3.08 28.74 19.89
N ALA A 28 -3.39 28.76 18.60
CA ALA A 28 -4.72 29.11 18.06
C ALA A 28 -5.76 27.99 18.21
N GLY A 29 -5.41 26.85 18.82
CA GLY A 29 -6.33 25.76 19.17
C GLY A 29 -6.18 24.48 18.33
N ALA A 30 -5.21 24.41 17.42
CA ALA A 30 -4.94 23.18 16.69
C ALA A 30 -4.25 22.13 17.57
N ARG A 31 -4.52 20.85 17.31
CA ARG A 31 -3.76 19.73 17.90
C ARG A 31 -2.70 19.25 16.90
N PRO A 32 -1.48 18.87 17.36
CA PRO A 32 -0.52 18.15 16.52
C PRO A 32 -1.12 16.87 15.95
N ALA A 33 -0.95 16.65 14.65
CA ALA A 33 -1.45 15.45 13.98
C ALA A 33 -0.66 14.19 14.40
N GLU A 34 -1.36 13.07 14.52
CA GLU A 34 -0.75 11.75 14.71
C GLU A 34 -0.14 11.21 13.38
N PRO A 35 0.77 10.23 13.44
CA PRO A 35 1.31 9.60 12.24
C PRO A 35 0.20 9.08 11.32
N GLY A 36 0.21 9.53 10.06
CA GLY A 36 -0.78 9.13 9.05
C GLY A 36 -2.18 9.73 9.23
N GLU A 37 -2.41 10.62 10.20
CA GLU A 37 -3.75 11.10 10.56
C GLU A 37 -4.49 11.76 9.38
N PHE A 38 -3.80 12.54 8.55
CA PHE A 38 -4.40 13.16 7.37
C PHE A 38 -4.92 12.11 6.36
N THR A 39 -4.14 11.06 6.09
CA THR A 39 -4.56 9.98 5.18
C THR A 39 -5.68 9.14 5.81
N LYS A 40 -5.61 8.89 7.12
CA LYS A 40 -6.69 8.24 7.88
C LYS A 40 -8.00 9.02 7.77
N ARG A 41 -7.98 10.35 7.91
CA ARG A 41 -9.17 11.20 7.74
C ARG A 41 -9.72 11.15 6.31
N ALA A 42 -8.85 11.16 5.30
CA ALA A 42 -9.27 10.98 3.91
C ALA A 42 -9.99 9.63 3.70
N PHE A 43 -9.47 8.54 4.29
CA PHE A 43 -10.13 7.23 4.27
C PHE A 43 -11.47 7.23 5.00
N LEU A 44 -11.53 7.72 6.25
CA LEU A 44 -12.75 7.75 7.05
C LEU A 44 -13.86 8.59 6.41
N ASN A 45 -13.50 9.66 5.72
CA ASN A 45 -14.46 10.51 5.00
C ASN A 45 -14.80 9.95 3.61
N GLY A 46 -14.36 8.74 3.26
CA GLY A 46 -14.68 8.04 2.01
C GLY A 46 -14.04 8.65 0.76
N ARG A 47 -12.96 9.43 0.91
CA ARG A 47 -12.21 10.01 -0.23
C ARG A 47 -11.43 8.96 -0.99
N ILE A 48 -10.87 8.02 -0.23
CA ILE A 48 -10.01 6.93 -0.68
C ILE A 48 -10.40 5.67 0.10
N ASP A 49 -10.17 4.50 -0.47
CA ASP A 49 -10.26 3.23 0.26
C ASP A 49 -8.95 2.89 0.99
N LEU A 50 -8.94 1.75 1.69
CA LEU A 50 -7.79 1.32 2.49
C LEU A 50 -6.56 1.00 1.62
N THR A 51 -6.77 0.37 0.45
CA THR A 51 -5.68 0.02 -0.46
C THR A 51 -5.01 1.29 -1.01
N GLN A 52 -5.81 2.29 -1.36
CA GLN A 52 -5.32 3.60 -1.80
C GLN A 52 -4.59 4.34 -0.67
N ALA A 53 -5.08 4.25 0.58
CA ALA A 53 -4.43 4.85 1.74
C ALA A 53 -3.04 4.24 2.01
N GLU A 54 -2.90 2.93 1.89
CA GLU A 54 -1.62 2.22 1.98
C GLU A 54 -0.66 2.65 0.85
N SER A 55 -1.17 2.85 -0.37
CA SER A 55 -0.33 3.28 -1.49
C SER A 55 0.29 4.66 -1.29
N VAL A 56 -0.30 5.54 -0.47
CA VAL A 56 0.27 6.88 -0.19
C VAL A 56 1.65 6.74 0.45
N ILE A 57 1.81 5.88 1.46
CA ILE A 57 3.10 5.70 2.13
C ILE A 57 4.09 4.93 1.23
N ASP A 58 3.58 4.01 0.41
CA ASP A 58 4.40 3.26 -0.54
C ASP A 58 5.01 4.16 -1.62
N ILE A 59 4.27 5.15 -2.12
CA ILE A 59 4.80 6.17 -3.06
C ILE A 59 5.91 6.99 -2.42
N ILE A 60 5.71 7.45 -1.17
CA ILE A 60 6.68 8.28 -0.46
C ILE A 60 8.00 7.52 -0.22
N ASN A 61 7.91 6.24 0.12
CA ASN A 61 9.06 5.42 0.48
C ASN A 61 9.69 4.64 -0.70
N SER A 62 9.10 4.73 -1.89
CA SER A 62 9.53 3.92 -3.04
C SER A 62 11.00 4.15 -3.40
N GLN A 63 11.76 3.05 -3.49
CA GLN A 63 13.21 3.07 -3.76
C GLN A 63 13.55 2.75 -5.23
N ASN A 64 12.56 2.38 -6.05
CA ASN A 64 12.75 2.08 -7.46
C ASN A 64 11.52 2.43 -8.32
N GLU A 65 11.71 2.54 -9.63
CA GLU A 65 10.65 2.96 -10.58
C GLU A 65 9.49 1.97 -10.65
N TYR A 66 9.75 0.66 -10.53
CA TYR A 66 8.71 -0.36 -10.59
C TYR A 66 7.78 -0.30 -9.38
N ALA A 67 8.35 -0.19 -8.18
CA ALA A 67 7.60 0.00 -6.93
C ALA A 67 6.77 1.30 -6.98
N LEU A 68 7.34 2.38 -7.51
CA LEU A 68 6.64 3.65 -7.65
C LEU A 68 5.46 3.52 -8.61
N SER A 69 5.69 2.94 -9.79
CA SER A 69 4.65 2.71 -10.80
C SER A 69 3.51 1.85 -10.27
N SER A 70 3.83 0.75 -9.57
CA SER A 70 2.85 -0.12 -8.93
C SER A 70 2.01 0.63 -7.88
N SER A 71 2.67 1.38 -6.99
CA SER A 71 1.99 2.16 -5.93
C SER A 71 1.11 3.26 -6.51
N VAL A 72 1.50 3.89 -7.63
CA VAL A 72 0.66 4.84 -8.36
C VAL A 72 -0.58 4.18 -8.95
N MET A 73 -0.47 2.96 -9.51
CA MET A 73 -1.64 2.22 -10.00
C MET A 73 -2.62 1.87 -8.89
N GLN A 74 -2.11 1.47 -7.71
CA GLN A 74 -2.95 1.19 -6.55
C GLN A 74 -3.61 2.45 -6.01
N LEU A 75 -2.88 3.57 -5.92
CA LEU A 75 -3.44 4.87 -5.52
C LEU A 75 -4.58 5.30 -6.46
N ARG A 76 -4.49 4.99 -7.76
CA ARG A 76 -5.56 5.22 -8.73
C ARG A 76 -6.80 4.34 -8.54
N GLY A 77 -6.75 3.35 -7.66
CA GLY A 77 -7.88 2.49 -7.31
C GLY A 77 -7.94 1.17 -8.07
N LYS A 78 -6.91 0.81 -8.86
CA LYS A 78 -6.97 -0.39 -9.71
C LYS A 78 -7.27 -1.67 -8.94
N LEU A 79 -6.65 -1.87 -7.77
CA LEU A 79 -6.92 -3.03 -6.92
C LEU A 79 -8.35 -2.99 -6.35
N SER A 80 -8.76 -1.83 -5.88
CA SER A 80 -10.11 -1.58 -5.35
C SER A 80 -11.22 -1.89 -6.37
N GLU A 81 -11.03 -1.48 -7.63
CA GLU A 81 -11.95 -1.77 -8.74
C GLU A 81 -12.07 -3.27 -9.04
N GLU A 82 -10.97 -4.03 -8.97
CA GLU A 82 -11.00 -5.49 -9.17
C GLU A 82 -11.71 -6.19 -8.00
N ILE A 83 -11.42 -5.79 -6.76
CA ILE A 83 -12.07 -6.35 -5.56
C ILE A 83 -13.56 -5.99 -5.50
N THR A 84 -13.92 -4.77 -5.87
CA THR A 84 -15.32 -4.31 -5.89
C THR A 84 -16.15 -5.12 -6.89
N ARG A 85 -15.61 -5.39 -8.09
CA ARG A 85 -16.29 -6.23 -9.09
C ARG A 85 -16.55 -7.66 -8.60
N ILE A 86 -15.59 -8.27 -7.92
CA ILE A 86 -15.77 -9.60 -7.32
C ILE A 86 -16.86 -9.55 -6.24
N ARG A 87 -16.81 -8.51 -5.39
CA ARG A 87 -17.81 -8.30 -4.34
C ARG A 87 -19.22 -8.10 -4.91
N GLU A 88 -19.37 -7.38 -6.02
CA GLU A 88 -20.67 -7.17 -6.68
C GLU A 88 -21.29 -8.51 -7.11
N ILE A 89 -20.52 -9.40 -7.74
CA ILE A 89 -21.00 -10.74 -8.14
C ILE A 89 -21.49 -11.55 -6.94
N ILE A 90 -20.75 -11.49 -5.82
CA ILE A 90 -21.13 -12.19 -4.58
C ILE A 90 -22.42 -11.60 -3.99
N LEU A 91 -22.54 -10.27 -3.97
CA LEU A 91 -23.71 -9.59 -3.44
C LEU A 91 -24.95 -9.85 -4.28
N ASP A 92 -24.83 -9.81 -5.61
CA ASP A 92 -25.94 -10.09 -6.53
C ASP A 92 -26.45 -11.53 -6.36
N ASN A 93 -25.54 -12.50 -6.26
CA ASN A 93 -25.89 -13.89 -6.01
C ASN A 93 -26.53 -14.08 -4.63
N THR A 94 -26.01 -13.40 -3.60
CA THR A 94 -26.58 -13.45 -2.24
C THR A 94 -27.99 -12.86 -2.21
N ALA A 95 -28.17 -11.68 -2.82
CA ALA A 95 -29.46 -11.00 -2.90
C ALA A 95 -30.51 -11.83 -3.65
N PHE A 96 -30.11 -12.51 -4.73
CA PHE A 96 -31.02 -13.40 -5.46
C PHE A 96 -31.46 -14.60 -4.61
N ILE A 97 -30.53 -15.25 -3.90
CA ILE A 97 -30.84 -16.37 -3.01
C ILE A 97 -31.77 -15.90 -1.88
N GLU A 98 -31.49 -14.74 -1.28
CA GLU A 98 -32.35 -14.16 -0.23
C GLU A 98 -33.76 -13.89 -0.75
N ALA A 99 -33.91 -13.29 -1.94
CA ALA A 99 -35.21 -13.05 -2.55
C ALA A 99 -35.98 -14.35 -2.84
N ALA A 100 -35.28 -15.40 -3.30
CA ALA A 100 -35.89 -16.69 -3.58
C ALA A 100 -36.32 -17.46 -2.31
N LEU A 101 -35.63 -17.25 -1.19
CA LEU A 101 -36.03 -17.80 0.10
C LEU A 101 -37.24 -17.07 0.69
N ASP A 102 -37.35 -15.76 0.45
CA ASP A 102 -38.46 -14.93 0.94
C ASP A 102 -39.76 -15.13 0.14
N ASP A 103 -39.65 -15.31 -1.19
CA ASP A 103 -40.79 -15.52 -2.09
C ASP A 103 -40.57 -16.68 -3.10
N PRO A 104 -40.71 -17.94 -2.63
CA PRO A 104 -40.49 -19.12 -3.48
C PRO A 104 -41.49 -19.25 -4.64
N GLU A 105 -42.64 -18.57 -4.59
CA GLU A 105 -43.66 -18.64 -5.65
C GLU A 105 -43.27 -17.82 -6.88
N HIS A 106 -42.51 -16.74 -6.69
CA HIS A 106 -42.10 -15.83 -7.77
C HIS A 106 -40.65 -16.04 -8.23
N TYR A 107 -39.84 -16.73 -7.44
CA TYR A 107 -38.41 -16.93 -7.72
C TYR A 107 -38.05 -18.42 -7.71
N ALA A 108 -37.94 -19.01 -8.91
CA ALA A 108 -37.48 -20.38 -9.07
C ALA A 108 -35.94 -20.46 -9.04
N LEU A 109 -35.41 -21.41 -8.29
CA LEU A 109 -33.97 -21.71 -8.19
C LEU A 109 -33.49 -22.75 -9.22
N ASP A 110 -34.36 -23.21 -10.11
CA ASP A 110 -34.06 -24.26 -11.08
C ASP A 110 -32.89 -23.87 -11.98
N GLY A 111 -31.83 -24.68 -11.98
CA GLY A 111 -30.59 -24.42 -12.74
C GLY A 111 -29.73 -23.27 -12.19
N TYR A 112 -30.17 -22.58 -11.12
CA TYR A 112 -29.40 -21.48 -10.52
C TYR A 112 -28.12 -21.98 -9.85
N GLY A 113 -28.12 -23.21 -9.33
CA GLY A 113 -26.92 -23.82 -8.74
C GLY A 113 -25.74 -23.91 -9.72
N ASP A 114 -26.01 -24.24 -10.99
CA ASP A 114 -24.96 -24.32 -12.02
C ASP A 114 -24.42 -22.93 -12.37
N LYS A 115 -25.30 -21.93 -12.49
CA LYS A 115 -24.91 -20.52 -12.69
C LYS A 115 -24.07 -20.00 -11.52
N LEU A 116 -24.52 -20.26 -10.28
CA LEU A 116 -23.82 -19.86 -9.07
C LEU A 116 -22.42 -20.48 -9.02
N ALA A 117 -22.29 -21.77 -9.35
CA ALA A 117 -21.00 -22.44 -9.41
C ALA A 117 -20.08 -21.76 -10.44
N GLU A 118 -20.59 -21.46 -11.64
CA GLU A 118 -19.82 -20.77 -12.69
C GLU A 118 -19.35 -19.36 -12.26
N ASP A 119 -20.23 -18.59 -11.60
CA ASP A 119 -19.91 -17.26 -11.10
C ASP A 119 -18.86 -17.31 -9.96
N VAL A 120 -18.96 -18.29 -9.07
CA VAL A 120 -17.98 -18.54 -8.00
C VAL A 120 -16.63 -18.93 -8.59
N ASP A 121 -16.60 -19.85 -9.56
CA ASP A 121 -15.36 -20.28 -10.23
C ASP A 121 -14.66 -19.10 -10.90
N LYS A 122 -15.40 -18.22 -11.59
CA LYS A 122 -14.84 -16.98 -12.17
C LYS A 122 -14.24 -16.06 -11.11
N CYS A 123 -14.89 -15.93 -9.94
CA CYS A 123 -14.37 -15.12 -8.84
C CYS A 123 -13.08 -15.71 -8.27
N VAL A 124 -13.03 -17.03 -8.10
CA VAL A 124 -11.84 -17.75 -7.63
C VAL A 124 -10.69 -17.62 -8.61
N ASP A 125 -10.92 -17.87 -9.90
CA ASP A 125 -9.91 -17.72 -10.96
C ASP A 125 -9.33 -16.31 -10.98
N LYS A 126 -10.19 -15.30 -10.78
CA LYS A 126 -9.77 -13.91 -10.73
C LYS A 126 -8.91 -13.62 -9.50
N LEU A 127 -9.30 -14.09 -8.32
CA LEU A 127 -8.51 -13.95 -7.10
C LEU A 127 -7.16 -14.66 -7.23
N ASP A 128 -7.13 -15.87 -7.78
CA ASP A 128 -5.90 -16.62 -8.03
C ASP A 128 -4.97 -15.88 -8.99
N SER A 129 -5.51 -15.20 -10.01
CA SER A 129 -4.71 -14.36 -10.90
C SER A 129 -4.05 -13.20 -10.17
N LEU A 130 -4.75 -12.57 -9.21
CA LEU A 130 -4.20 -11.48 -8.39
C LEU A 130 -3.13 -12.01 -7.43
N LEU A 131 -3.39 -13.14 -6.77
CA LEU A 131 -2.46 -13.78 -5.85
C LEU A 131 -1.16 -14.22 -6.55
N LYS A 132 -1.23 -14.74 -7.79
CA LYS A 132 -0.03 -15.09 -8.57
C LYS A 132 0.91 -13.90 -8.81
N THR A 133 0.40 -12.66 -8.76
CA THR A 133 1.23 -11.46 -8.94
C THR A 133 1.81 -10.91 -7.63
N SER A 134 1.39 -11.41 -6.46
CA SER A 134 1.77 -10.84 -5.16
C SER A 134 3.26 -10.99 -4.85
N ASP A 135 3.84 -12.15 -5.16
CA ASP A 135 5.26 -12.42 -4.86
C ASP A 135 6.19 -11.52 -5.66
N ASN A 136 5.91 -11.37 -6.96
CA ASN A 136 6.63 -10.44 -7.82
C ASN A 136 6.44 -9.00 -7.33
N GLY A 137 5.22 -8.61 -6.95
CA GLY A 137 4.94 -7.30 -6.37
C GLY A 137 5.75 -7.03 -5.10
N ARG A 138 5.89 -8.04 -4.24
CA ARG A 138 6.68 -7.94 -3.01
C ARG A 138 8.17 -7.78 -3.29
N ILE A 139 8.74 -8.54 -4.22
CA ILE A 139 10.15 -8.42 -4.61
C ILE A 139 10.43 -7.03 -5.20
N LEU A 140 9.50 -6.51 -6.03
CA LEU A 140 9.63 -5.17 -6.59
C LEU A 140 9.55 -4.09 -5.51
N LYS A 141 8.71 -4.28 -4.48
CA LYS A 141 8.53 -3.33 -3.37
C LYS A 141 9.68 -3.36 -2.36
N ASP A 142 10.03 -4.54 -1.84
CA ASP A 142 10.99 -4.72 -0.76
C ASP A 142 12.44 -4.85 -1.26
N GLY A 143 12.63 -5.05 -2.57
CA GLY A 143 13.91 -5.42 -3.17
C GLY A 143 14.33 -6.86 -2.85
N ILE A 144 15.51 -7.24 -3.34
CA ILE A 144 16.07 -8.58 -3.10
C ILE A 144 16.97 -8.53 -1.87
N ARG A 145 16.56 -9.21 -0.79
CA ARG A 145 17.42 -9.40 0.38
C ARG A 145 18.63 -10.25 0.00
N THR A 146 19.78 -9.61 -0.08
CA THR A 146 21.03 -10.24 -0.51
C THR A 146 22.00 -10.34 0.66
N VAL A 147 22.57 -11.53 0.87
CA VAL A 147 23.59 -11.77 1.89
C VAL A 147 24.96 -11.91 1.22
N ILE A 148 25.94 -11.10 1.65
CA ILE A 148 27.34 -11.24 1.24
C ILE A 148 28.08 -12.09 2.29
N LEU A 149 28.28 -13.36 1.99
CA LEU A 149 28.99 -14.30 2.87
C LEU A 149 30.46 -14.47 2.43
N GLY A 150 31.37 -14.60 3.38
CA GLY A 150 32.78 -14.87 3.10
C GLY A 150 33.64 -14.90 4.37
N LYS A 151 34.84 -15.47 4.27
CA LYS A 151 35.83 -15.50 5.36
C LYS A 151 36.21 -14.09 5.82
N THR A 152 36.81 -13.97 7.01
CA THR A 152 37.40 -12.69 7.48
C THR A 152 38.43 -12.21 6.47
N ASN A 153 38.45 -10.90 6.17
CA ASN A 153 39.31 -10.27 5.15
C ASN A 153 39.11 -10.76 3.70
N ALA A 154 38.01 -11.44 3.38
CA ALA A 154 37.70 -11.88 2.00
C ALA A 154 37.22 -10.76 1.05
N GLY A 155 37.39 -9.49 1.43
CA GLY A 155 36.95 -8.36 0.60
C GLY A 155 35.44 -8.08 0.59
N LYS A 156 34.68 -8.60 1.56
CA LYS A 156 33.21 -8.41 1.65
C LYS A 156 32.81 -6.92 1.60
N SER A 157 33.46 -6.08 2.40
CA SER A 157 33.17 -4.65 2.46
C SER A 157 33.60 -3.91 1.19
N SER A 158 34.72 -4.31 0.59
CA SER A 158 35.18 -3.78 -0.69
C SER A 158 34.18 -4.08 -1.82
N LEU A 159 33.60 -5.29 -1.84
CA LEU A 159 32.55 -5.65 -2.78
C LEU A 159 31.28 -4.82 -2.56
N LEU A 160 30.86 -4.62 -1.30
CA LEU A 160 29.68 -3.80 -0.98
C LEU A 160 29.85 -2.35 -1.44
N ASN A 161 31.00 -1.73 -1.19
CA ASN A 161 31.27 -0.36 -1.63
C ASN A 161 31.37 -0.25 -3.16
N ALA A 162 31.97 -1.25 -3.83
CA ALA A 162 32.00 -1.29 -5.30
C ALA A 162 30.60 -1.42 -5.91
N LEU A 163 29.71 -2.21 -5.30
CA LEU A 163 28.31 -2.35 -5.74
C LEU A 163 27.46 -1.13 -5.42
N ALA A 164 27.70 -0.47 -4.28
CA ALA A 164 26.98 0.73 -3.88
C ALA A 164 27.38 1.97 -4.68
N GLY A 165 28.58 1.97 -5.30
CA GLY A 165 29.12 3.13 -6.00
C GLY A 165 29.53 4.28 -5.06
N GLU A 166 29.45 4.06 -3.75
CA GLU A 166 29.81 4.98 -2.67
C GLU A 166 30.26 4.17 -1.43
N ASP A 167 31.11 4.75 -0.59
CA ASP A 167 31.61 4.11 0.64
C ASP A 167 30.53 4.09 1.74
N ARG A 168 29.53 3.20 1.59
CA ARG A 168 28.46 3.00 2.58
C ARG A 168 28.91 2.24 3.81
N ALA A 169 29.87 1.32 3.68
CA ALA A 169 30.44 0.61 4.83
C ALA A 169 31.79 1.21 5.21
N ILE A 170 31.93 1.58 6.48
CA ILE A 170 33.21 1.99 7.05
C ILE A 170 34.14 0.77 7.03
N VAL A 171 35.15 0.78 6.16
CA VAL A 171 36.20 -0.24 6.11
C VAL A 171 37.32 0.19 7.04
N THR A 172 37.55 -0.55 8.13
CA THR A 172 38.77 -0.41 8.94
C THR A 172 39.45 -1.75 9.07
N ASP A 173 40.78 -1.76 9.23
CA ASP A 173 41.58 -2.98 9.42
C ASP A 173 41.38 -3.67 10.79
N ILE A 174 40.49 -3.14 11.64
CA ILE A 174 40.16 -3.69 12.96
C ILE A 174 38.97 -4.64 12.80
N ALA A 175 39.14 -5.90 13.22
CA ALA A 175 38.06 -6.90 13.19
C ALA A 175 36.86 -6.46 14.06
N GLY A 176 35.65 -6.46 13.48
CA GLY A 176 34.39 -6.24 14.22
C GLY A 176 33.85 -4.80 14.24
N THR A 177 34.33 -3.92 13.37
CA THR A 177 33.93 -2.49 13.37
C THR A 177 32.94 -2.10 12.27
N THR A 178 32.40 -3.04 11.50
CA THR A 178 31.29 -2.74 10.58
C THR A 178 30.07 -2.32 11.41
N ARG A 179 29.70 -1.04 11.33
CA ARG A 179 28.37 -0.58 11.75
C ARG A 179 27.44 -0.66 10.55
N ASP A 180 26.26 -1.23 10.78
CA ASP A 180 25.17 -1.37 9.81
C ASP A 180 24.64 -0.01 9.33
#